data_AF-A0A9E5PF34-F1
#
_entry.id   AF-A0A9E5PF34-F1
#
_cell.length_a   1.000
_cell.length_b   1.000
_cell.length_c   1.000
_cell.angle_alpha   90.00
_cell.angle_beta   90.00
_cell.angle_gamma   90.00
#
_symmetry.space_group_name_H-M   'P 1'
#
loop_
_entity.id
_entity.type
_entity.pdbx_description
1 polymer ?
#
loop_
_entity_poly.entity_id
_entity_poly.type
_entity_poly.pdbx_seq_one_letter_code
_entity_poly.pdbx_strand_id
1 'polypeptide(L)' 'MDTIEIRTHSRSEAVDITGRVQDIVSRSGVTGGAVVVGSAHTTAGVTVNEHADPDVMADVLATLERLVPRQGMY' A
#
# COMPACT_ATOMS: atom_id res chain seq x y z
N MET A 1 -11.76 9.63 11.69
CA MET A 1 -10.65 8.70 11.44
C MET A 1 -11.30 7.45 10.89
N ASP A 2 -10.96 7.12 9.66
CA ASP A 2 -11.58 6.03 8.91
C ASP A 2 -10.60 4.86 8.79
N THR A 3 -11.14 3.65 8.69
CA THR A 3 -10.35 2.42 8.56
C THR A 3 -10.64 1.79 7.20
N ILE A 4 -9.60 1.37 6.50
CA ILE A 4 -9.71 0.61 5.26
C ILE A 4 -9.27 -0.83 5.55
N GLU A 5 -10.19 -1.78 5.45
CA GLU A 5 -9.85 -3.20 5.57
C GLU A 5 -9.35 -3.77 4.24
N ILE A 6 -8.14 -4.32 4.25
CA ILE A 6 -7.50 -4.95 3.10
C ILE A 6 -7.34 -6.43 3.38
N ARG A 7 -7.89 -7.27 2.50
CA ARG A 7 -7.62 -8.70 2.48
C ARG A 7 -6.53 -8.96 1.45
N THR A 8 -5.43 -9.56 1.88
CA THR A 8 -4.37 -10.04 1.00
C THR A 8 -4.55 -11.54 0.74
N HIS A 9 -4.04 -11.98 -0.41
CA HIS A 9 -4.14 -13.35 -0.91
C HIS A 9 -2.75 -13.97 -1.14
N SER A 10 -1.70 -13.16 -1.12
CA SER A 10 -0.32 -13.61 -1.24
C SER A 10 0.52 -13.13 -0.06
N ARG A 11 1.70 -13.75 0.13
CA ARG A 11 2.61 -13.39 1.23
C ARG A 11 3.15 -11.97 1.10
N SER A 12 3.43 -11.55 -0.13
CA SER A 12 3.81 -10.18 -0.47
C SER A 12 2.92 -9.77 -1.64
N GLU A 13 2.18 -8.68 -1.47
CA GLU A 13 1.18 -8.23 -2.41
C GLU A 13 1.10 -6.70 -2.37
N ALA A 14 1.05 -6.08 -3.55
CA ALA A 14 0.74 -4.68 -3.68
C ALA A 14 -0.76 -4.54 -3.94
N VAL A 15 -1.47 -3.86 -3.04
CA VAL A 15 -2.90 -3.60 -3.18
C VAL A 15 -3.10 -2.11 -3.39
N ASP A 16 -3.72 -1.74 -4.52
CA ASP A 16 -4.11 -0.36 -4.74
C ASP A 16 -5.30 0.03 -3.85
N ILE A 17 -5.13 1.10 -3.10
CA ILE A 17 -6.13 1.67 -2.19
C ILE A 17 -6.58 3.07 -2.60
N THR A 18 -6.11 3.58 -3.74
CA THR A 18 -6.33 4.96 -4.19
C THR A 18 -7.81 5.31 -4.25
N GLY A 19 -8.63 4.46 -4.88
CA GLY A 19 -10.08 4.69 -4.94
C GLY A 19 -10.75 4.75 -3.57
N ARG A 20 -10.33 3.89 -2.63
CA ARG A 20 -10.89 3.85 -1.27
C ARG A 20 -10.51 5.09 -0.46
N VAL A 21 -9.28 5.58 -0.61
CA VAL A 21 -8.83 6.83 0.00
C VAL A 21 -9.61 8.00 -0.60
N GLN A 22 -9.78 8.04 -1.93
CA GLN A 22 -10.55 9.09 -2.61
C GLN A 22 -12.02 9.12 -2.17
N ASP A 23 -12.65 7.97 -1.96
CA ASP A 23 -14.02 7.90 -1.44
C ASP A 23 -14.14 8.50 -0.04
N ILE A 24 -13.18 8.20 0.86
CA ILE A 24 -13.14 8.76 2.22
C ILE A 24 -12.97 10.29 2.16
N VAL A 25 -12.01 10.77 1.36
CA VAL A 25 -11.77 12.20 1.20
C VAL A 25 -12.99 12.91 0.64
N SER A 26 -13.64 12.34 -0.38
CA SER A 26 -14.84 12.93 -1.00
C SER A 26 -15.99 13.03 0.00
N ARG A 27 -16.19 12.02 0.85
CA ARG A 27 -17.22 12.05 1.92
C ARG A 27 -16.90 13.00 3.06
N SER A 28 -15.62 13.33 3.27
CA SER A 28 -15.21 14.23 4.36
C SER A 28 -15.62 15.69 4.13
N GLY A 29 -15.90 16.09 2.88
CA GLY A 29 -16.20 17.47 2.51
C GLY A 29 -15.02 18.44 2.61
N VAL A 30 -13.81 17.95 2.92
CA VAL A 30 -12.60 18.77 3.00
C VAL A 30 -12.21 19.25 1.59
N THR A 31 -12.04 20.56 1.45
CA THR A 31 -11.65 21.21 0.18
C THR A 31 -10.17 21.58 0.11
N GLY A 32 -9.45 21.50 1.22
CA GLY A 32 -8.01 21.75 1.30
C GLY A 32 -7.44 21.25 2.63
N GLY A 33 -6.28 20.58 2.58
CA GLY A 33 -5.64 19.99 3.75
C GLY A 33 -4.67 18.87 3.38
N ALA A 34 -4.39 17.99 4.34
CA ALA A 34 -3.54 16.82 4.15
C ALA A 34 -4.30 15.54 4.53
N VAL A 35 -3.97 14.45 3.86
CA VAL A 35 -4.45 13.09 4.18
C VAL A 35 -3.28 12.29 4.68
N VAL A 36 -3.42 11.69 5.87
CA VAL A 36 -2.42 10.80 6.43
C VAL A 36 -2.94 9.38 6.32
N VAL A 37 -2.19 8.53 5.61
CA VAL A 37 -2.50 7.10 5.46
C VAL A 37 -1.36 6.32 6.10
N GLY A 38 -1.69 5.40 7.00
CA GLY A 38 -0.71 4.58 7.70
C GLY A 38 -1.21 3.16 7.89
N SER A 39 -0.27 2.22 7.98
CA SER A 39 -0.52 0.83 8.35
C SER A 39 -0.42 0.69 9.88
N ALA A 40 -1.39 0.01 10.49
CA ALA A 40 -1.30 -0.39 11.90
C ALA A 40 -0.52 -1.72 12.10
N HIS A 41 0.06 -2.28 11.04
CA HIS A 41 0.77 -3.55 11.05
C HIS A 41 2.27 -3.33 10.88
N THR A 42 3.09 -4.08 11.61
CA THR A 42 4.56 -3.99 11.54
C THR A 42 5.16 -4.69 10.32
N THR A 43 4.39 -5.56 9.66
CA THR A 43 4.81 -6.36 8.49
C THR A 43 4.20 -5.86 7.18
N ALA A 44 3.52 -4.72 7.20
CA ALA A 44 2.95 -4.08 6.01
C ALA A 44 3.19 -2.57 6.03
N GLY A 45 3.31 -1.95 4.86
CA GLY A 45 3.54 -0.52 4.70
C GLY A 45 2.61 0.11 3.68
N VAL A 46 2.70 1.43 3.56
CA VAL A 46 2.00 2.21 2.54
C VAL A 46 3.07 2.95 1.75
N THR A 47 2.96 2.92 0.43
CA THR A 47 3.86 3.64 -0.48
C THR A 47 3.03 4.33 -1.57
N VAL A 48 3.62 5.36 -2.18
CA VAL A 48 3.08 5.98 -3.39
C VAL A 48 4.06 5.68 -4.52
N ASN A 49 3.54 5.16 -5.63
CA ASN A 49 4.33 4.82 -6.82
C ASN A 49 3.45 4.95 -8.07
N GLU A 50 4.00 4.64 -9.24
CA GLU A 50 3.27 4.63 -10.51
C GLU A 50 2.14 3.61 -10.53
N HIS A 51 1.01 3.99 -11.13
CA HIS A 51 -0.20 3.15 -11.29
C HIS A 51 -0.52 2.83 -12.76
N ALA A 52 0.25 3.35 -13.72
CA ALA A 52 -0.02 3.13 -15.14
C ALA A 52 0.41 1.74 -15.62
N ASP A 53 1.53 1.25 -15.10
CA ASP A 53 2.09 -0.05 -15.44
C ASP A 53 2.08 -0.99 -14.23
N PRO A 54 1.29 -2.08 -14.23
CA PRO A 54 1.27 -3.04 -13.13
C PRO A 54 2.61 -3.73 -12.90
N ASP A 55 3.49 -3.78 -13.90
CA ASP A 55 4.79 -4.45 -13.81
C ASP A 55 5.74 -3.74 -12.83
N VAL A 56 5.59 -2.42 -12.65
CA VAL A 56 6.41 -1.63 -11.72
C VAL A 56 6.31 -2.17 -10.28
N MET A 57 5.09 -2.46 -9.81
CA MET A 57 4.92 -2.99 -8.46
C MET A 57 5.37 -4.45 -8.35
N ALA A 58 5.27 -5.23 -9.42
CA ALA A 58 5.83 -6.58 -9.46
C ALA A 58 7.36 -6.54 -9.31
N ASP A 59 8.03 -5.64 -10.03
CA ASP A 59 9.49 -5.43 -9.97
C ASP A 59 9.96 -4.95 -8.59
N VAL A 60 9.20 -4.05 -7.96
CA VAL A 60 9.47 -3.60 -6.58
C VAL A 60 9.40 -4.78 -5.61
N LEU A 61 8.33 -5.58 -5.67
CA LEU A 61 8.17 -6.75 -4.80
C LEU A 61 9.27 -7.80 -5.04
N ALA A 62 9.60 -8.08 -6.31
CA ALA A 62 10.67 -8.99 -6.67
C ALA A 62 12.04 -8.50 -6.17
N THR A 63 12.29 -7.19 -6.26
CA THR A 63 13.53 -6.58 -5.78
C THR A 63 13.62 -6.64 -4.25
N LEU A 64 12.54 -6.37 -3.52
CA LEU A 64 12.51 -6.48 -2.06
C LEU A 64 12.76 -7.93 -1.61
N GLU A 65 12.16 -8.91 -2.27
CA GLU A 65 12.38 -10.34 -1.99
C GLU A 65 13.84 -10.74 -2.23
N ARG A 66 14.53 -10.13 -3.21
CA ARG A 66 15.97 -10.35 -3.46
C ARG A 66 16.86 -9.65 -2.43
N LEU A 67 16.50 -8.44 -2.00
CA LEU A 67 17.29 -7.66 -1.04
C LEU A 67 17.16 -8.19 0.39
N VAL A 68 15.95 -8.64 0.76
CA VAL A 68 15.62 -9.17 2.09
C VAL A 68 15.00 -10.55 1.92
N PRO A 69 15.82 -11.57 1.61
CA PRO A 69 15.34 -12.89 1.25
C PRO A 69 14.78 -13.63 2.45
N ARG A 70 13.60 -14.24 2.30
CA ARG A 70 12.87 -14.94 3.38
C ARG A 70 13.69 -15.92 4.20
N GLN A 71 14.65 -16.60 3.57
CA GLN A 71 15.53 -17.59 4.20
C GLN A 71 16.93 -17.01 4.43
N GLY A 72 17.00 -15.77 4.90
CA GLY A 72 18.24 -15.19 5.42
C GLY A 72 18.51 -15.66 6.84
N MET A 73 19.73 -15.42 7.32
CA MET A 73 20.10 -15.69 8.71
C MET A 73 19.71 -14.50 9.60
N TYR A 74 18.41 -14.35 9.88
CA TYR A 74 17.84 -13.33 10.76
C TYR A 74 16.54 -13.79 11.43
#